data_AF-X1BQ68-F1
#
_entry.id   AF-X1BQ68-F1
#
_cell.length_a   1.000
_cell.length_b   1.000
_cell.length_c   1.000
_cell.angle_alpha   90.00
_cell.angle_beta   90.00
_cell.angle_gamma   90.00
#
_symmetry.space_group_name_H-M   'P 1'
#
loop_
_entity.id
_entity.type
_entity.pdbx_description
1 polymer ?
#
loop_
_entity_poly.entity_id
_entity_poly.type
_entity_poly.pdbx_seq_one_letter_code
_entity_poly.pdbx_strand_id
1 'polypeptide(L)' 'MRLRIILLIVAIILGVVAVVAVVSYISSIRTSVEEEVEKVEVLVAAQNIPKETPVETIIAADAVTTKAIPRKYLADG' A
#
# COMPACT_ATOMS: atom_id res chain seq x y z
N MET A 1 39.91 25.40 23.12
CA MET A 1 39.48 25.16 21.71
C MET A 1 38.89 23.77 21.47
N ARG A 2 39.42 22.70 22.09
CA ARG A 2 38.91 21.32 21.95
C ARG A 2 37.42 21.14 22.27
N LEU A 3 36.92 21.76 23.35
CA LEU A 3 35.50 21.69 23.73
C LEU A 3 34.56 22.27 22.67
N ARG A 4 34.93 23.40 22.05
CA ARG A 4 34.12 24.03 20.99
C ARG A 4 34.03 23.12 19.76
N ILE A 5 35.12 22.44 19.42
CA ILE A 5 35.16 21.48 18.30
C ILE A 5 34.28 20.26 18.62
N ILE A 6 34.34 19.72 19.83
CA ILE A 6 33.51 18.59 20.27
C ILE A 6 32.02 18.95 20.18
N LEU A 7 31.62 20.13 20.67
CA LEU A 7 30.24 20.59 20.59
C LEU A 7 29.76 20.73 19.14
N LEU A 8 30.63 21.20 18.25
CA LEU A 8 30.32 21.34 16.83
C LEU A 8 30.10 19.98 16.17
N ILE A 9 30.92 18.98 16.50
CA ILE A 9 30.75 17.60 16.03
C ILE A 9 29.42 17.01 16.54
N VAL A 10 29.11 17.19 17.82
CA VAL A 10 27.84 16.70 18.41
C VAL A 10 26.63 17.33 17.73
N ALA A 11 26.67 18.65 17.47
CA ALA A 11 25.59 19.34 16.77
C ALA A 11 25.37 18.78 15.35
N ILE A 12 26.45 18.49 14.62
CA ILE A 12 26.36 17.88 13.29
C ILE A 12 25.74 16.48 13.39
N ILE A 13 26.19 15.65 14.33
CA ILE A 13 25.66 14.29 14.52
C ILE A 13 24.16 14.35 14.86
N LEU A 14 23.75 15.23 15.76
CA LEU A 14 22.34 15.39 16.11
C LEU A 14 21.49 15.80 14.91
N GLY A 15 21.99 16.70 14.07
CA GLY A 15 21.32 17.08 12.83
C GLY A 15 21.14 15.90 11.88
N VAL A 16 22.18 15.09 11.67
CA VAL A 16 22.11 13.90 10.81
C VAL A 16 21.11 12.88 11.37
N VAL A 17 21.15 12.60 12.68
CA VAL A 17 20.23 11.66 13.33
C VAL A 17 18.77 12.12 13.19
N ALA A 18 18.50 13.42 13.36
CA ALA A 18 17.16 13.97 13.20
C ALA A 18 16.62 13.76 11.77
N VAL A 19 17.43 14.02 10.75
CA VAL A 19 17.04 13.80 9.35
C VAL A 19 16.75 12.31 9.09
N VAL A 20 17.63 11.42 9.54
CA VAL A 20 17.45 9.96 9.37
C VAL A 20 16.17 9.48 10.06
N ALA A 21 15.90 9.96 11.28
CA ALA A 21 14.69 9.61 12.02
C ALA A 21 13.40 10.04 11.29
N VAL A 22 13.38 11.26 10.74
CA VAL A 22 12.23 11.78 9.98
C VAL A 22 12.01 10.98 8.70
N VAL A 23 13.07 10.72 7.92
CA VAL A 23 12.99 9.93 6.69
C VAL A 23 12.49 8.51 6.99
N SER A 24 13.02 7.88 8.03
CA SER A 24 12.59 6.54 8.47
C SER A 24 11.11 6.53 8.87
N TYR A 25 10.65 7.52 9.64
CA TYR A 25 9.25 7.64 10.04
C TYR A 25 8.31 7.77 8.84
N ILE A 26 8.62 8.67 7.90
CA ILE A 26 7.82 8.86 6.68
C ILE A 26 7.82 7.58 5.84
N SER A 27 8.97 6.94 5.67
CA SER A 27 9.07 5.68 4.92
C SER A 27 8.22 4.58 5.56
N SER A 28 8.27 4.44 6.88
CA SER A 28 7.47 3.44 7.60
C SER A 28 5.98 3.66 7.39
N ILE A 29 5.51 4.92 7.48
CA ILE A 29 4.10 5.23 7.22
C ILE A 29 3.73 4.93 5.77
N ARG A 30 4.58 5.31 4.82
CA ARG A 30 4.34 5.04 3.40
C ARG A 30 4.19 3.54 3.15
N THR A 31 5.08 2.72 3.71
CA THR A 31 4.99 1.27 3.62
C THR A 31 3.69 0.73 4.22
N SER A 32 3.30 1.15 5.42
CA SER A 32 2.05 0.70 6.05
C SER A 32 0.81 1.11 5.25
N VAL A 33 0.80 2.31 4.66
CA VAL A 33 -0.31 2.77 3.81
C VAL A 33 -0.34 2.01 2.48
N GLU A 34 0.82 1.74 1.88
CA GLU A 34 0.91 1.03 0.61
C GLU A 34 0.49 -0.44 0.75
N GLU A 35 0.83 -1.09 1.87
CA GLU A 35 0.31 -2.41 2.25
C GLU A 35 -1.21 -2.41 2.45
N GLU A 36 -1.77 -1.37 3.07
CA GLU A 36 -3.24 -1.24 3.21
C GLU A 36 -3.97 -0.93 1.89
N VAL A 37 -3.25 -0.39 0.90
CA VAL A 37 -3.80 0.12 -0.36
C VAL A 37 -3.47 -0.81 -1.53
N GLU A 38 -2.77 -1.93 -1.33
CA GLU A 38 -2.52 -2.91 -2.39
C GLU A 38 -3.85 -3.32 -3.02
N LYS A 39 -4.09 -2.84 -4.26
CA LYS A 39 -5.33 -3.09 -4.98
C LYS A 39 -5.16 -4.35 -5.81
N VAL A 40 -6.03 -5.31 -5.57
CA VAL A 40 -6.10 -6.53 -6.37
C VAL A 40 -7.21 -6.36 -7.39
N GLU A 41 -6.92 -6.70 -8.64
CA GLU A 41 -7.93 -6.74 -9.69
C GLU A 41 -8.83 -7.96 -9.46
N VAL A 42 -10.12 -7.71 -9.27
CA VAL A 42 -11.12 -8.76 -9.07
C VAL A 42 -12.28 -8.57 -10.04
N LEU A 43 -12.89 -9.69 -10.45
CA LEU A 43 -14.10 -9.69 -11.25
C LEU A 43 -15.31 -9.51 -10.32
N VAL A 44 -16.05 -8.44 -10.55
CA VAL A 44 -17.29 -8.10 -9.82
C VAL A 44 -18.46 -8.31 -10.77
N ALA A 45 -19.50 -9.01 -10.32
CA ALA A 45 -20.72 -9.16 -11.10
C ALA A 45 -21.36 -7.80 -11.40
N ALA A 46 -21.54 -7.49 -12.68
CA ALA A 46 -22.22 -6.27 -13.14
C ALA A 46 -23.75 -6.43 -13.09
N GLN A 47 -24.23 -7.68 -13.15
CA GLN A 47 -25.64 -8.06 -13.11
C GLN A 47 -25.83 -9.36 -12.34
N ASN A 48 -27.08 -9.74 -12.09
CA ASN A 48 -27.38 -11.01 -11.42
C ASN A 48 -26.98 -12.19 -12.31
N ILE A 49 -26.12 -13.07 -11.81
CA ILE A 49 -25.65 -14.27 -12.52
C ILE A 49 -26.35 -15.48 -11.89
N PRO A 50 -27.18 -16.22 -12.65
CA PRO A 50 -27.81 -17.43 -12.15
C PRO A 50 -26.78 -18.46 -11.68
N LYS A 51 -27.16 -19.27 -10.69
CA LYS A 51 -26.33 -20.40 -10.25
C LYS A 51 -26.10 -21.35 -11.44
N GLU A 52 -24.92 -21.96 -11.47
CA GLU A 52 -24.52 -22.93 -12.51
C GLU A 52 -24.39 -22.32 -13.92
N THR A 53 -24.35 -21.00 -14.06
CA THR A 53 -24.06 -20.36 -15.35
C THR A 53 -22.62 -20.67 -15.79
N PRO A 54 -22.40 -21.20 -17.01
CA PRO A 54 -21.06 -21.47 -17.52
C PRO A 54 -20.23 -20.19 -17.64
N VAL A 55 -18.92 -20.29 -17.36
CA VAL A 55 -18.00 -19.14 -17.38
C VAL A 55 -17.94 -18.50 -18.77
N GLU A 56 -18.01 -19.30 -19.83
CA GLU A 56 -18.00 -18.80 -21.22
C GLU A 56 -19.20 -17.89 -21.48
N THR A 57 -20.35 -18.22 -20.87
CA THR A 57 -21.58 -17.43 -21.00
C THR A 57 -21.50 -16.13 -20.20
N ILE A 58 -20.83 -16.15 -19.04
CA ILE A 58 -20.59 -14.96 -18.20
C ILE A 58 -19.71 -13.94 -18.94
N ILE A 59 -18.64 -14.42 -19.58
CA ILE A 59 -17.71 -13.58 -20.35
C ILE A 59 -18.40 -13.04 -21.61
N ALA A 60 -19.08 -13.89 -22.37
CA ALA A 60 -19.76 -13.50 -23.60
C ALA A 60 -20.90 -12.48 -23.37
N ALA A 61 -21.47 -12.47 -22.17
CA ALA A 61 -22.54 -11.55 -21.78
C ALA A 61 -22.07 -10.28 -21.08
N ASP A 62 -20.74 -10.04 -20.96
CA ASP A 62 -20.16 -8.94 -20.18
C ASP A 62 -20.75 -8.82 -18.76
N ALA A 63 -21.10 -9.96 -18.16
CA ALA A 63 -21.83 -10.00 -16.90
C ALA A 63 -20.93 -9.70 -15.68
N VAL A 64 -19.63 -9.51 -15.89
CA VAL A 64 -18.63 -9.17 -14.88
C VAL A 64 -17.78 -7.99 -15.34
N THR A 65 -17.34 -7.18 -14.38
CA THR A 65 -16.43 -6.06 -14.60
C THR A 65 -15.20 -6.21 -13.71
N THR A 66 -14.03 -5.90 -14.24
CA THR A 66 -12.81 -5.81 -13.44
C THR A 66 -12.86 -4.55 -12.58
N LYS A 67 -12.62 -4.70 -11.28
CA LYS A 67 -12.46 -3.58 -10.35
C LYS A 67 -11.24 -3.81 -9.48
N ALA A 68 -10.48 -2.73 -9.26
CA ALA A 68 -9.36 -2.72 -8.35
C ALA A 68 -9.86 -2.47 -6.92
N ILE A 69 -9.89 -3.52 -6.09
CA ILE A 69 -10.37 -3.46 -4.70
C ILE A 69 -9.18 -3.64 -3.75
N PRO A 70 -9.06 -2.84 -2.68
CA PRO A 70 -8.01 -3.04 -1.68
C PRO A 70 -8.08 -4.45 -1.08
N ARG A 71 -6.94 -5.13 -1.01
CA ARG A 71 -6.85 -6.53 -0.55
C ARG A 71 -7.50 -6.76 0.81
N LYS A 72 -7.45 -5.78 1.71
CA LYS A 72 -8.07 -5.86 3.05
C LYS A 72 -9.59 -6.11 3.06
N TYR A 73 -10.28 -5.85 1.95
CA TYR A 73 -11.72 -6.09 1.83
C TYR A 73 -12.06 -7.39 1.08
N LEU A 74 -11.06 -8.10 0.58
CA LEU A 74 -11.24 -9.39 -0.06
C LEU A 74 -11.16 -10.48 1.01
N ALA A 75 -12.04 -11.46 0.92
CA ALA A 75 -11.88 -12.68 1.72
C ALA A 75 -10.63 -13.42 1.23
N ASP A 76 -9.89 -14.04 2.15
CA ASP A 76 -8.88 -15.01 1.78
C ASP A 76 -9.58 -16.18 1.07
N GLY A 77 -9.32 -16.29 -0.24
CA GLY A 77 -9.90 -17.29 -1.14
C GLY A 77 -9.09 -18.56 -1.20
#